data_AF-W1XAI5-F1
#
_entry.id   AF-W1XAI5-F1
#
_cell.length_a   1.000
_cell.length_b   1.000
_cell.length_c   1.000
_cell.angle_alpha   90.00
_cell.angle_beta   90.00
_cell.angle_gamma   90.00
#
_symmetry.space_group_name_H-M   'P 1'
#
loop_
_entity.id
_entity.type
_entity.pdbx_description
1 polymer ?
#
loop_
_entity_poly.entity_id
_entity_poly.type
_entity_poly.pdbx_seq_one_letter_code
_entity_poly.pdbx_strand_id
1 'polypeptide(L)' 'LQTLDSLWKEHLAAMDYLRQGIHLRGYAQKDPKQEYKRESFSMFAAMLESLKYEVISTLSKVQVRMPEEVEELEQQRRM' A
#
# COMPACT_ATOMS: atom_id res chain seq x y z
N LEU A 1 0.60 -10.41 5.50
CA LEU A 1 0.09 -10.57 4.12
C LEU A 1 -1.00 -9.57 3.74
N GLN A 2 -1.86 -9.13 4.68
CA GLN A 2 -2.96 -8.17 4.38
C GLN A 2 -2.52 -6.83 3.78
N THR A 3 -1.40 -6.24 4.22
CA THR A 3 -0.91 -4.94 3.73
C THR A 3 -0.55 -4.96 2.25
N LEU A 4 0.12 -6.02 1.80
CA LEU A 4 0.46 -6.21 0.39
C LEU A 4 -0.81 -6.34 -0.46
N ASP A 5 -1.74 -7.19 -0.04
CA ASP A 5 -2.98 -7.42 -0.77
C ASP A 5 -3.82 -6.13 -0.91
N SER A 6 -3.84 -5.29 0.14
CA SER A 6 -4.55 -4.01 0.09
C SER A 6 -3.93 -3.05 -0.92
N LEU A 7 -2.61 -2.84 -0.84
CA LEU A 7 -1.88 -1.96 -1.75
C LEU A 7 -1.94 -2.45 -3.20
N TRP A 8 -1.91 -3.76 -3.39
CA TRP A 8 -2.01 -4.36 -4.71
C TRP A 8 -3.39 -4.17 -5.33
N LYS A 9 -4.48 -4.36 -4.56
CA LYS A 9 -5.85 -4.10 -5.04
C LYS A 9 -6.05 -2.65 -5.44
N GLU A 10 -5.54 -1.73 -4.63
CA GLU A 10 -5.58 -0.29 -4.93
C GLU A 10 -4.78 0.03 -6.20
N HIS A 11 -3.58 -0.55 -6.35
CA HIS A 11 -2.77 -0.40 -7.55
C HIS A 11 -3.50 -0.91 -8.80
N LEU A 12 -4.13 -2.08 -8.74
CA LEU A 12 -4.93 -2.62 -9.86
C LEU A 12 -6.08 -1.69 -10.24
N ALA A 13 -6.83 -1.18 -9.26
CA ALA A 13 -7.90 -0.21 -9.51
C ALA A 13 -7.36 1.06 -10.18
N ALA A 14 -6.23 1.58 -9.69
CA ALA A 14 -5.58 2.74 -10.28
C ALA A 14 -5.06 2.47 -11.71
N MET A 15 -4.65 1.23 -12.02
CA MET A 15 -4.27 0.82 -13.36
C MET A 15 -5.43 0.74 -14.33
N ASP A 16 -6.59 0.29 -13.88
CA ASP A 16 -7.80 0.35 -14.70
C ASP A 16 -8.22 1.78 -15.02
N TYR A 17 -8.14 2.70 -14.05
CA TYR A 17 -8.37 4.13 -14.29
C TYR A 17 -7.36 4.72 -15.27
N LEU A 18 -6.06 4.41 -15.10
CA LEU A 18 -5.03 4.90 -16.02
C LEU A 18 -5.27 4.40 -17.45
N ARG A 19 -5.64 3.13 -17.62
CA ARG A 19 -5.94 2.52 -18.92
C ARG A 19 -7.12 3.21 -19.63
N GLN A 20 -8.14 3.60 -18.88
CA GLN A 20 -9.28 4.35 -19.41
C GLN A 20 -8.89 5.79 -19.77
N GLY A 21 -8.11 6.46 -18.92
CA GLY A 21 -7.70 7.86 -19.13
C GLY A 21 -6.61 8.09 -20.19
N ILE A 22 -5.79 7.08 -20.51
CA ILE A 22 -4.65 7.22 -21.44
C ILE A 22 -5.09 7.62 -22.86
N HIS A 23 -6.29 7.18 -23.26
CA HIS A 23 -6.85 7.44 -24.60
C HIS A 23 -7.13 8.94 -24.82
N LEU A 24 -7.48 9.67 -23.76
CA LEU A 24 -7.70 11.12 -23.81
C LEU A 24 -6.39 11.91 -23.89
N ARG A 25 -5.30 11.35 -23.35
CA ARG A 25 -3.95 11.97 -23.38
C ARG A 25 -3.18 11.71 -24.68
N GLY A 26 -3.61 10.73 -25.49
CA GLY A 26 -3.02 10.42 -26.80
C GLY A 26 -3.15 11.55 -27.85
N TYR A 27 -3.97 12.57 -27.59
CA TYR A 27 -4.06 13.76 -28.45
C TYR A 27 -2.77 14.59 -28.47
N ALA A 28 -1.84 14.38 -27.52
CA ALA A 28 -0.59 15.13 -27.38
C ALA A 28 0.58 14.60 -28.23
N GLN A 29 0.34 13.88 -29.34
CA GLN A 29 1.35 13.27 -30.23
C GLN A 29 2.31 12.25 -29.59
N LYS A 30 2.17 11.95 -28.29
CA LYS A 30 2.93 10.89 -27.62
C LYS A 30 2.23 9.56 -27.75
N ASP A 31 3.01 8.48 -27.91
CA ASP A 31 2.49 7.12 -27.96
C ASP A 31 1.80 6.77 -26.61
N PRO A 32 0.48 6.54 -26.60
CA PRO A 32 -0.28 6.22 -25.38
C PRO A 32 0.28 4.99 -24.66
N LYS A 33 0.83 4.02 -25.41
CA LYS A 33 1.40 2.80 -24.84
C LYS A 33 2.68 3.10 -24.06
N GLN A 34 3.49 4.03 -24.54
CA GLN A 34 4.71 4.42 -23.83
C GLN A 34 4.39 5.19 -22.55
N GLU A 35 3.44 6.13 -22.60
CA GLU A 35 3.06 6.89 -21.40
C GLU A 35 2.40 5.98 -20.37
N TYR A 36 1.54 5.03 -20.80
CA TYR A 36 0.96 4.02 -19.92
C TYR A 36 2.04 3.21 -19.21
N LYS A 37 3.04 2.72 -19.96
CA LYS A 37 4.16 1.96 -19.37
C LYS A 37 4.96 2.81 -18.38
N ARG A 38 5.17 4.10 -18.67
CA ARG A 38 5.93 5.00 -17.81
C ARG A 38 5.19 5.32 -16.51
N GLU A 39 3.92 5.70 -16.61
CA GLU A 39 3.07 6.03 -15.46
C GLU A 39 2.81 4.78 -14.60
N SER A 40 2.47 3.64 -15.21
CA SER A 40 2.27 2.38 -14.48
C SER A 40 3.51 1.95 -13.69
N PHE A 41 4.69 2.05 -14.29
CA PHE A 41 5.94 1.71 -13.60
C PHE A 41 6.24 2.67 -12.45
N SER A 42 5.99 3.98 -12.64
CA SER A 42 6.13 4.97 -11.57
C SER A 42 5.19 4.68 -10.39
N MET A 43 3.93 4.33 -10.68
CA MET A 43 2.95 3.97 -9.66
C MET A 43 3.32 2.68 -8.92
N PHE A 44 3.85 1.69 -9.64
CA PHE A 44 4.32 0.45 -9.04
C PHE A 44 5.53 0.69 -8.11
N ALA A 45 6.51 1.50 -8.54
CA ALA A 45 7.65 1.86 -7.69
C ALA A 45 7.20 2.58 -6.41
N ALA A 46 6.25 3.52 -6.52
CA ALA A 46 5.68 4.20 -5.36
C ALA A 46 4.96 3.22 -4.41
N MET A 47 4.16 2.28 -4.96
CA MET A 47 3.49 1.25 -4.17
C MET A 47 4.50 0.39 -3.38
N LEU A 48 5.62 0.01 -4.00
CA LEU A 48 6.66 -0.76 -3.33
C LEU A 48 7.32 0.00 -2.17
N GLU A 49 7.55 1.31 -2.32
CA GLU A 49 8.07 2.14 -1.23
C GLU A 49 7.06 2.27 -0.08
N SER A 50 5.79 2.49 -0.39
CA SER A 50 4.72 2.50 0.62
C SER A 50 4.62 1.16 1.35
N LEU A 51 4.74 0.03 0.63
CA LEU A 51 4.74 -1.29 1.23
C LEU A 51 5.88 -1.46 2.23
N LYS A 52 7.10 -1.09 1.86
CA LYS A 52 8.26 -1.17 2.77
C LYS A 52 8.01 -0.36 4.04
N TYR A 53 7.54 0.88 3.88
CA TYR A 53 7.24 1.75 5.00
C TYR A 53 6.17 1.15 5.93
N GLU A 54 5.05 0.70 5.37
CA GLU A 54 3.94 0.13 6.14
C GLU A 54 4.34 -1.15 6.88
N VAL A 55 5.14 -2.02 6.25
CA VAL A 55 5.65 -3.24 6.90
C VAL A 55 6.54 -2.87 8.09
N ILE A 56 7.49 -1.96 7.91
CA ILE A 56 8.38 -1.52 9.00
C ILE A 56 7.57 -0.82 10.11
N SER A 57 6.62 0.05 9.73
CA SER A 57 5.76 0.77 10.67
C SER A 57 4.92 -0.19 11.50
N THR A 58 4.31 -1.19 10.85
CA THR A 58 3.50 -2.22 11.52
C THR A 58 4.34 -3.04 12.48
N LEU A 59 5.52 -3.51 12.06
CA LEU A 59 6.42 -4.27 12.92
C LEU A 59 6.93 -3.44 14.11
N SER A 60 7.17 -2.13 13.89
CA SER A 60 7.65 -1.22 14.94
C SER A 60 6.56 -0.82 15.94
N LYS A 61 5.30 -0.77 15.49
CA LYS A 61 4.12 -0.43 16.31
C LYS A 61 3.53 -1.64 17.03
N VAL A 62 3.88 -2.87 16.62
CA VAL A 62 3.54 -4.07 17.37
C VAL A 62 4.31 -4.03 18.69
N GLN A 63 3.68 -3.42 19.70
CA GLN A 63 4.02 -3.66 21.09
C GLN A 63 3.65 -5.12 21.38
N VAL A 64 4.67 -5.98 21.41
CA VAL A 64 4.56 -7.27 22.05
C VAL A 64 4.37 -6.97 23.53
N ARG A 65 3.13 -6.96 24.01
CA ARG A 65 2.88 -6.88 25.45
C ARG A 65 3.60 -8.06 26.09
N MET A 66 4.52 -7.78 26.99
CA MET A 66 5.15 -8.83 27.77
C MET A 66 4.05 -9.50 28.60
N PRO A 67 4.04 -10.84 28.72
CA PRO A 67 2.98 -11.55 29.43
C PRO A 67 2.71 -11.00 30.84
N GLU A 68 3.74 -10.51 31.54
CA GLU A 68 3.61 -9.83 32.85
C GLU A 68 2.69 -8.59 32.80
N GLU A 69 2.82 -7.75 31.78
CA GLU A 69 2.03 -6.51 31.64
C GLU A 69 0.55 -6.81 31.34
N VAL A 70 0.27 -7.97 30.74
CA VAL A 70 -1.09 -8.45 30.47
C VAL A 70 -1.73 -9.01 31.74
N GLU A 71 -0.98 -9.76 32.55
CA GLU A 71 -1.45 -10.29 33.84
C GLU A 71 -1.74 -9.18 34.86
N GLU A 72 -0.89 -8.14 34.93
CA GLU A 72 -1.10 -7.00 35.84
C GLU A 72 -2.36 -6.19 35.49
N LEU A 73 -2.61 -5.98 34.19
CA LEU A 73 -3.83 -5.33 33.70
C LEU A 73 -5.09 -6.16 33.97
N GLU A 74 -5.00 -7.49 33.92
CA GLU A 74 -6.11 -8.39 34.25
C GLU A 74 -6.38 -8.46 35.75
N GLN A 75 -5.34 -8.41 36.59
CA GLN A 75 -5.47 -8.36 38.05
C GLN A 75 -6.07 -7.02 38.52
N GLN A 76 -5.64 -5.89 37.95
CA GLN A 76 -6.26 -4.58 38.24
C GLN A 76 -7.73 -4.49 37.82
N ARG A 77 -8.13 -5.21 36.77
CA ARG A 77 -9.54 -5.27 36.34
C ARG A 77 -10.42 -6.18 37.21
N ARG A 78 -9.82 -7.05 38.02
CA ARG A 78 -10.51 -8.01 38.89
C ARG A 78 -10.62 -7.55 40.36
N MET A 79 -9.92 -6.48 40.74
CA MET A 79 -10.14 -5.75 42.01
C MET A 79 -11.14 -4.61 41.81
#